data_AF-I0YJQ9-F1
#
_entry.id   AF-I0YJQ9-F1
#
_cell.length_a   1.000
_cell.length_b   1.000
_cell.length_c   1.000
_cell.angle_alpha   90.00
_cell.angle_beta   90.00
_cell.angle_gamma   90.00
#
_symmetry.space_group_name_H-M   'P 1'
#
loop_
_entity.id
_entity.type
_entity.pdbx_description
1 polymer ?
#
loop_
_entity_poly.entity_id
_entity_poly.type
_entity_poly.pdbx_seq_one_letter_code
_entity_poly.pdbx_strand_id
1 'polypeptide(L)'
;MHAARFSGQPCLNSGALKSRRRTTFPVEFKVSMNLKIEKWDSRTLGELSRRAMLDKLQREGYNTTVYTFGPGTSFGDHSHPVDKKDAILGGRFLFRMGGEEVILEPGDQLEVPKGKTHYAECVGSEPVTFVDASKQSIL
;
A
#
# COMPACT_ATOMS: atom_id res chain seq x y z
N MET A 1 61.89 39.70 -22.03
CA MET A 1 62.26 39.47 -20.62
C MET A 1 61.64 38.13 -20.24
N HIS A 2 62.41 37.03 -20.22
CA HIS A 2 63.09 36.48 -19.04
C HIS A 2 62.09 36.22 -17.89
N ALA A 3 61.71 34.97 -17.68
CA ALA A 3 62.22 34.07 -16.61
C ALA A 3 61.14 33.97 -15.51
N ALA A 4 60.98 32.93 -14.68
CA ALA A 4 61.80 31.79 -14.32
C ALA A 4 60.90 30.68 -13.72
N ARG A 5 61.38 29.45 -13.73
CA ARG A 5 61.03 28.41 -12.73
C ARG A 5 61.69 28.75 -11.40
N PHE A 6 61.08 28.39 -10.25
CA PHE A 6 61.73 27.90 -9.00
C PHE A 6 60.57 27.56 -8.03
N SER A 7 60.35 26.28 -7.71
CA SER A 7 60.86 25.53 -6.54
C SER A 7 60.28 25.95 -5.19
N GLY A 8 59.73 24.98 -4.45
CA GLY A 8 59.57 25.11 -3.00
C GLY A 8 58.46 24.24 -2.43
N GLN A 9 58.78 22.98 -2.07
CA GLN A 9 58.16 22.37 -0.90
C GLN A 9 58.88 22.89 0.36
N PRO A 10 58.17 22.99 1.49
CA PRO A 10 58.58 22.14 2.60
C PRO A 10 57.43 21.52 3.42
N CYS A 11 57.66 20.25 3.75
CA CYS A 11 57.53 19.56 5.05
C CYS A 11 56.36 19.85 6.01
N LEU A 12 55.50 18.83 6.15
CA LEU A 12 54.98 18.16 7.35
C LEU A 12 54.71 19.00 8.63
N ASN A 13 53.47 18.94 9.13
CA ASN A 13 53.25 18.22 10.40
C ASN A 13 51.81 17.75 10.66
N SER A 14 51.75 16.53 11.19
CA SER A 14 50.76 15.90 12.08
C SER A 14 49.36 16.52 12.23
N GLY A 15 48.35 15.76 11.81
CA GLY A 15 46.95 16.07 12.06
C GLY A 15 46.07 14.83 12.12
N ALA A 16 46.12 14.14 13.26
CA ALA A 16 45.09 13.30 13.87
C ALA A 16 44.30 12.30 12.98
N LEU A 17 44.48 11.00 13.26
CA LEU A 17 43.47 9.97 12.97
C LEU A 17 42.13 10.38 13.59
N LYS A 18 41.22 10.93 12.78
CA LYS A 18 39.81 11.01 13.17
C LYS A 18 39.21 9.63 12.91
N SER A 19 39.02 8.89 14.00
CA SER A 19 38.33 7.60 14.04
C SER A 19 37.08 7.66 13.16
N ARG A 20 36.98 6.78 12.16
CA ARG A 20 35.72 6.48 11.48
C ARG A 20 34.74 6.00 12.55
N ARG A 21 33.85 6.87 13.00
CA ARG A 21 32.63 6.43 13.69
C ARG A 21 31.83 5.68 12.64
N ARG A 22 31.81 4.35 12.72
CA ARG A 22 30.77 3.54 12.09
C ARG A 22 29.46 3.99 12.72
N THR A 23 28.72 4.82 12.00
CA THR A 23 27.31 5.07 12.30
C THR A 23 26.60 3.75 12.02
N THR A 24 26.37 2.98 13.08
CA THR A 24 25.35 1.94 13.05
C THR A 24 24.02 2.66 12.89
N PHE A 25 23.52 2.74 11.66
CA PHE A 25 22.12 3.05 11.43
C PHE A 25 21.33 1.97 12.18
N PRO A 26 20.38 2.32 13.07
CA PRO A 26 19.48 1.33 13.60
C PRO A 26 18.78 0.68 12.39
N VAL A 27 18.88 -0.64 12.28
CA VAL A 27 18.06 -1.41 11.35
C VAL A 27 16.64 -1.24 11.87
N GLU A 28 15.93 -0.27 11.30
CA GLU A 28 14.53 -0.07 11.56
C GLU A 28 13.84 -1.36 11.13
N PHE A 29 13.37 -2.15 12.09
CA PHE A 29 12.59 -3.34 11.82
C PHE A 29 11.30 -2.89 11.13
N LYS A 30 11.35 -2.80 9.80
CA LYS A 30 10.19 -2.53 8.98
C LYS A 30 9.32 -3.77 9.10
N VAL A 31 8.31 -3.70 9.98
CA VAL A 31 7.27 -4.73 10.04
C VAL A 31 6.68 -4.81 8.63
N SER A 32 6.96 -5.89 7.90
CA SER A 32 6.33 -6.14 6.61
C SER A 32 4.83 -6.26 6.89
N MET A 33 4.08 -5.27 6.43
CA MET A 33 2.63 -5.24 6.60
C MET A 33 2.03 -6.04 5.46
N ASN A 34 1.84 -7.33 5.69
CA ASN A 34 1.21 -8.21 4.72
C ASN A 34 -0.21 -7.72 4.41
N LEU A 35 -0.54 -7.58 3.13
CA LEU A 35 -1.91 -7.33 2.68
C LEU A 35 -2.83 -8.47 3.15
N LYS A 36 -3.86 -8.13 3.93
CA LYS A 36 -4.84 -9.11 4.45
C LYS A 36 -5.98 -9.29 3.46
N ILE A 37 -5.86 -10.33 2.64
CA ILE A 37 -6.84 -10.66 1.61
C ILE A 37 -7.61 -11.91 2.02
N GLU A 38 -8.93 -11.78 2.07
CA GLU A 38 -9.88 -12.89 2.22
C GLU A 38 -10.44 -13.24 0.84
N LYS A 39 -10.43 -14.52 0.49
CA LYS A 39 -11.07 -15.03 -0.74
C LYS A 39 -12.52 -15.43 -0.46
N TRP A 40 -13.41 -15.19 -1.41
CA TRP A 40 -14.79 -15.65 -1.34
C TRP A 40 -14.87 -17.18 -1.22
N ASP A 41 -15.60 -17.69 -0.23
CA ASP A 41 -15.79 -19.12 -0.03
C ASP A 41 -17.11 -19.58 -0.66
N SER A 42 -17.04 -20.03 -1.91
CA SER A 42 -18.23 -20.51 -2.64
C SER A 42 -18.84 -21.77 -2.04
N ARG A 43 -18.10 -22.53 -1.23
CA ARG A 43 -18.59 -23.77 -0.62
C ARG A 43 -19.58 -23.49 0.51
N THR A 44 -19.37 -22.39 1.24
CA THR A 44 -20.18 -22.02 2.40
C THR A 44 -21.17 -20.90 2.09
N LEU A 45 -20.85 -20.02 1.14
CA LEU A 45 -21.65 -18.84 0.80
C LEU A 45 -22.36 -18.93 -0.55
N GLY A 46 -22.10 -20.00 -1.32
CA GLY A 46 -22.60 -20.17 -2.69
C GLY A 46 -21.86 -19.29 -3.70
N GLU A 47 -22.39 -19.25 -4.93
CA GLU A 47 -21.86 -18.43 -6.03
C GLU A 47 -21.72 -16.95 -5.61
N LEU A 48 -20.62 -16.33 -6.05
CA LEU A 48 -20.39 -14.92 -5.78
C LEU A 48 -21.50 -14.10 -6.44
N SER A 49 -22.18 -13.29 -5.63
CA SER A 49 -23.15 -12.33 -6.11
C SER A 49 -23.07 -11.05 -5.29
N ARG A 50 -23.49 -9.92 -5.88
CA ARG A 50 -23.60 -8.63 -5.19
C ARG A 50 -24.37 -8.77 -3.88
N ARG A 51 -25.51 -9.46 -3.92
CA ARG A 51 -26.38 -9.65 -2.74
C ARG A 51 -25.65 -10.44 -1.65
N ALA A 52 -25.05 -11.58 -1.98
CA ALA A 52 -24.35 -12.39 -1.00
C ALA A 52 -23.16 -11.66 -0.36
N MET A 53 -22.39 -10.89 -1.15
CA MET A 53 -21.28 -10.08 -0.64
C MET A 53 -21.76 -8.99 0.32
N LEU A 54 -22.81 -8.25 -0.04
CA LEU A 54 -23.42 -7.24 0.84
C LEU A 54 -23.92 -7.88 2.14
N ASP A 55 -24.68 -8.98 2.04
CA ASP A 55 -25.23 -9.69 3.20
C ASP A 55 -24.11 -10.18 4.14
N LYS A 56 -22.98 -10.64 3.59
CA LYS A 56 -21.79 -11.04 4.38
C LYS A 56 -21.19 -9.86 5.13
N LEU A 57 -20.86 -8.78 4.42
CA LEU A 57 -20.19 -7.60 4.99
C LEU A 57 -21.08 -6.89 6.02
N GLN A 58 -22.39 -6.84 5.79
CA GLN A 58 -23.34 -6.31 6.76
C GLN A 58 -23.43 -7.17 8.04
N ARG A 59 -23.40 -8.51 7.91
CA ARG A 59 -23.31 -9.42 9.07
C ARG A 59 -22.00 -9.25 9.85
N GLU A 60 -20.94 -8.79 9.21
CA GLU A 60 -19.66 -8.42 9.85
C GLU A 60 -19.68 -7.00 10.49
N GLY A 61 -20.82 -6.30 10.40
CA GLY A 61 -21.04 -4.99 11.01
C GLY A 61 -20.55 -3.81 10.17
N TYR A 62 -20.33 -3.98 8.87
CA TYR A 62 -19.96 -2.89 7.98
C TYR A 62 -21.17 -2.16 7.39
N ASN A 63 -21.04 -0.85 7.21
CA ASN A 63 -21.86 -0.09 6.28
C ASN A 63 -21.29 -0.28 4.87
N THR A 64 -22.16 -0.56 3.91
CA THR A 64 -21.74 -0.98 2.56
C THR A 64 -22.25 -0.04 1.48
N THR A 65 -21.37 0.40 0.59
CA THR A 65 -21.72 1.12 -0.65
C THR A 65 -21.11 0.39 -1.83
N VAL A 66 -21.84 0.29 -2.95
CA VAL A 66 -21.30 -0.32 -4.18
C VAL A 66 -20.85 0.78 -5.14
N TYR A 67 -19.63 0.67 -5.65
CA TYR A 67 -19.11 1.53 -6.68
C TYR A 67 -18.76 0.76 -7.95
N THR A 68 -18.82 1.44 -9.08
CA THR A 68 -18.33 0.96 -10.37
C THR A 68 -17.52 2.08 -11.02
N PHE A 69 -16.29 1.77 -11.43
CA PHE A 69 -15.39 2.71 -12.10
C PHE A 69 -14.83 2.11 -13.39
N GLY A 70 -14.64 2.96 -14.39
CA GLY A 70 -14.11 2.54 -15.69
C GLY A 70 -12.61 2.23 -15.65
N PRO A 71 -12.08 1.52 -16.67
CA PRO A 71 -10.66 1.27 -16.83
C PRO A 71 -9.80 2.54 -16.72
N GLY A 72 -8.63 2.43 -16.06
CA GLY A 72 -7.69 3.53 -15.86
C GLY A 72 -8.09 4.53 -14.77
N THR A 73 -9.25 4.36 -14.12
CA THR A 73 -9.61 5.18 -12.95
C THR A 73 -8.64 4.87 -11.82
N SER A 74 -7.95 5.89 -11.31
CA SER A 74 -7.02 5.76 -10.18
C SER A 74 -7.43 6.64 -9.00
N PHE A 75 -7.12 6.12 -7.82
CA PHE A 75 -7.27 6.78 -6.54
C PHE A 75 -5.86 6.93 -5.97
N GLY A 76 -5.33 8.16 -6.08
CA GLY A 76 -4.01 8.52 -5.56
C GLY A 76 -3.85 8.19 -4.07
N ASP A 77 -2.63 8.28 -3.55
CA ASP A 77 -2.35 7.97 -2.14
C ASP A 77 -3.29 8.73 -1.19
N HIS A 78 -4.05 7.99 -0.39
CA HIS A 78 -5.03 8.56 0.54
C HIS A 78 -5.26 7.64 1.75
N SER A 79 -5.97 8.13 2.77
CA SER A 79 -6.31 7.36 3.97
C SER A 79 -7.65 7.82 4.54
N HIS A 80 -8.27 6.99 5.37
CA HIS A 80 -9.59 7.24 5.97
C HIS A 80 -9.57 7.03 7.49
N PRO A 81 -10.47 7.69 8.26
CA PRO A 81 -10.52 7.57 9.72
C PRO A 81 -11.30 6.34 10.22
N VAL A 82 -11.61 5.40 9.34
CA VAL A 82 -12.39 4.17 9.59
C VAL A 82 -11.66 2.96 9.04
N ASP A 83 -11.95 1.77 9.58
CA ASP A 83 -11.52 0.53 8.97
C ASP A 83 -12.40 0.22 7.77
N LYS A 84 -11.78 -0.31 6.70
CA LYS A 84 -12.50 -0.71 5.49
C LYS A 84 -12.20 -2.14 5.07
N LYS A 85 -13.12 -2.71 4.29
CA LYS A 85 -12.88 -3.79 3.35
C LYS A 85 -13.28 -3.33 1.96
N ASP A 86 -12.37 -3.45 1.00
CA ASP A 86 -12.70 -3.30 -0.42
C ASP A 86 -12.92 -4.71 -1.01
N ALA A 87 -14.16 -5.01 -1.41
CA ALA A 87 -14.58 -6.35 -1.82
C ALA A 87 -14.99 -6.39 -3.30
N ILE A 88 -14.23 -7.11 -4.13
CA ILE A 88 -14.36 -7.06 -5.58
C ILE A 88 -15.51 -7.96 -6.06
N LEU A 89 -16.40 -7.40 -6.87
CA LEU A 89 -17.49 -8.10 -7.54
C LEU A 89 -17.20 -8.34 -9.03
N GLY A 90 -16.35 -7.51 -9.64
CA GLY A 90 -16.04 -7.56 -11.08
C GLY A 90 -14.81 -6.71 -11.42
N GLY A 91 -14.11 -7.06 -12.49
CA GLY A 91 -12.91 -6.36 -12.95
C GLY A 91 -11.64 -6.73 -12.18
N ARG A 92 -10.57 -5.95 -12.39
CA ARG A 92 -9.26 -6.13 -11.74
C ARG A 92 -8.85 -4.83 -11.06
N PHE A 93 -8.58 -4.87 -9.77
CA PHE A 93 -8.30 -3.68 -8.96
C PHE A 93 -6.90 -3.75 -8.37
N LEU A 94 -5.96 -3.00 -8.95
CA LEU A 94 -4.61 -2.88 -8.39
C LEU A 94 -4.68 -2.09 -7.09
N PHE A 95 -4.02 -2.59 -6.05
CA PHE A 95 -3.99 -1.97 -4.74
C PHE A 95 -2.56 -1.94 -4.19
N ARG A 96 -2.15 -0.79 -3.64
CA ARG A 96 -0.86 -0.64 -2.95
C ARG A 96 -1.07 -0.12 -1.55
N MET A 97 -0.47 -0.80 -0.57
CA MET A 97 -0.48 -0.38 0.83
C MET A 97 0.70 -1.03 1.56
N GLY A 98 1.35 -0.31 2.47
CA GLY A 98 2.45 -0.89 3.27
C GLY A 98 3.72 -1.24 2.49
N GLY A 99 3.86 -0.75 1.25
CA GLY A 99 4.97 -1.11 0.35
C GLY A 99 4.74 -2.40 -0.43
N GLU A 100 3.56 -3.01 -0.30
CA GLU A 100 3.12 -4.16 -1.09
C GLU A 100 2.15 -3.73 -2.18
N GLU A 101 2.07 -4.53 -3.24
CA GLU A 101 1.16 -4.35 -4.38
C GLU A 101 0.45 -5.67 -4.67
N VAL A 102 -0.84 -5.60 -4.97
CA VAL A 102 -1.65 -6.75 -5.39
C VAL A 102 -2.67 -6.34 -6.44
N ILE A 103 -3.07 -7.27 -7.31
CA ILE A 103 -4.26 -7.11 -8.14
C ILE A 103 -5.35 -7.97 -7.53
N LEU A 104 -6.42 -7.31 -7.07
CA LEU A 104 -7.61 -7.96 -6.54
C LEU A 104 -8.56 -8.34 -7.69
N GLU A 105 -9.11 -9.54 -7.61
CA GLU A 105 -10.03 -10.12 -8.59
C GLU A 105 -11.39 -10.44 -7.94
N PRO A 106 -12.45 -10.74 -8.72
CA PRO A 106 -13.78 -10.99 -8.17
C PRO A 106 -13.77 -12.06 -7.07
N GLY A 107 -14.31 -11.72 -5.91
CA GLY A 107 -14.32 -12.54 -4.70
C GLY A 107 -13.24 -12.17 -3.68
N ASP A 108 -12.26 -11.35 -4.07
CA ASP A 108 -11.24 -10.86 -3.16
C ASP A 108 -11.77 -9.74 -2.27
N GLN A 109 -11.40 -9.78 -1.00
CA GLN A 109 -11.76 -8.78 0.01
C GLN A 109 -10.48 -8.36 0.72
N LEU A 110 -10.05 -7.12 0.55
CA LEU A 110 -8.84 -6.59 1.17
C LEU A 110 -9.20 -5.73 2.38
N GLU A 111 -8.63 -6.03 3.55
CA GLU A 111 -8.73 -5.15 4.73
C GLU A 111 -7.81 -3.93 4.59
N VAL A 112 -8.36 -2.75 4.85
CA VAL A 112 -7.65 -1.47 4.88
C VAL A 112 -7.83 -0.87 6.26
N PRO A 113 -6.82 -0.98 7.15
CA PRO A 113 -6.94 -0.45 8.50
C PRO A 113 -7.04 1.08 8.50
N LYS A 114 -7.74 1.62 9.50
CA LYS A 114 -7.83 3.06 9.75
C LYS A 114 -6.48 3.75 9.66
N GLY A 115 -6.44 4.88 8.96
CA GLY A 115 -5.26 5.75 8.85
C GLY A 115 -4.12 5.17 8.01
N LYS A 116 -4.28 4.00 7.37
CA LYS A 116 -3.28 3.47 6.45
C LYS A 116 -3.38 4.14 5.10
N THR A 117 -2.28 4.74 4.65
CA THR A 117 -2.17 5.28 3.30
C THR A 117 -2.17 4.15 2.28
N HIS A 118 -3.01 4.28 1.26
CA HIS A 118 -3.14 3.32 0.18
C HIS A 118 -3.46 4.01 -1.15
N TYR A 119 -3.17 3.29 -2.22
CA TYR A 119 -3.47 3.64 -3.60
C TYR A 119 -4.29 2.54 -4.23
N ALA A 120 -5.18 2.89 -5.17
CA ALA A 120 -5.89 1.90 -5.96
C ALA A 120 -6.09 2.33 -7.42
N GLU A 121 -6.19 1.38 -8.33
CA GLU A 121 -6.40 1.62 -9.76
C GLU A 121 -7.22 0.51 -10.42
N CYS A 122 -8.17 0.91 -11.27
CA CYS A 122 -8.92 -0.02 -12.12
C CYS A 122 -8.05 -0.40 -13.32
N VAL A 123 -7.48 -1.61 -13.29
CA VAL A 123 -6.57 -2.10 -14.34
C VAL A 123 -7.27 -3.07 -15.28
N GLY A 124 -6.76 -3.21 -16.51
CA GLY A 124 -7.37 -4.06 -17.55
C GLY A 124 -8.34 -3.30 -18.45
N SER A 125 -9.20 -4.04 -19.17
CA SER A 125 -10.14 -3.47 -20.15
C SER A 125 -11.58 -3.33 -19.65
N GLU A 126 -11.91 -3.96 -18.51
CA GLU A 126 -13.27 -3.98 -17.97
C GLU A 126 -13.42 -3.06 -16.75
N PRO A 127 -14.61 -2.48 -16.51
CA PRO A 127 -14.87 -1.74 -15.29
C PRO A 127 -14.68 -2.58 -14.03
N VAL A 128 -14.20 -1.95 -12.96
CA VAL A 128 -14.18 -2.56 -11.63
C VAL A 128 -15.48 -2.23 -10.92
N THR A 129 -16.15 -3.26 -10.39
CA THR A 129 -17.26 -3.09 -9.44
C THR A 129 -16.84 -3.70 -8.11
N PHE A 130 -16.95 -2.94 -7.02
CA PHE A 130 -16.62 -3.41 -5.69
C PHE A 130 -17.56 -2.85 -4.62
N VAL A 131 -17.60 -3.51 -3.48
CA VAL A 131 -18.26 -3.00 -2.27
C VAL A 131 -17.20 -2.29 -1.42
N ASP A 132 -17.39 -0.99 -1.21
CA ASP A 132 -16.73 -0.23 -0.15
C ASP A 132 -17.49 -0.51 1.16
N ALA A 133 -16.88 -1.28 2.03
CA ALA A 133 -17.43 -1.62 3.34
C ALA A 133 -16.63 -0.91 4.43
N SER A 134 -17.27 -0.04 5.22
CA SER A 134 -16.61 0.74 6.26
C SER A 134 -17.30 0.58 7.61
N LYS A 135 -16.51 0.61 8.69
CA LYS A 135 -17.04 0.64 10.06
C LYS A 135 -16.13 1.45 10.98
N GLN A 136 -16.74 2.04 12.01
CA GLN A 136 -15.98 2.75 13.03
C GLN A 136 -15.13 1.74 13.80
N SER A 137 -13.82 1.98 13.91
CA SER A 137 -12.97 1.19 14.80
C SER A 137 -13.47 1.39 16.23
N ILE A 138 -13.75 0.29 16.93
CA ILE A 138 -13.94 0.31 18.38
C ILE A 138 -12.55 0.49 18.99
N LEU A 139 -12.40 1.49 19.86
CA LEU A 139 -11.15 1.80 20.57
C LEU A 139 -10.80 0.73 21.61
#